data_AF-K1SKL7-F1
#
_entry.id   AF-K1SKL7-F1
#
_cell.length_a   1.000
_cell.length_b   1.000
_cell.length_c   1.000
_cell.angle_alpha   90.00
_cell.angle_beta   90.00
_cell.angle_gamma   90.00
#
_symmetry.space_group_name_H-M   'P 1'
#
loop_
_entity.id
_entity.type
_entity.pdbx_description
1 polymer ?
#
loop_
_entity_poly.entity_id
_entity_poly.type
_entity_poly.pdbx_seq_one_letter_code
_entity_poly.pdbx_strand_id
1 'polypeptide(L)'
;MAKSGRPLMPNAINNILYNIVDAYNKKEVQIAKTEHRNAELLPKVSAHIMRHAACTRMAEKRMDVKVLQYIMGHAHIDVTMDVYNHVSEMSRIESEITRLESVAIS
;
A
#
# COMPACT_ATOMS: atom_id res chain seq x y z
N MET A 1 -5.07 22.13 5.54
CA MET A 1 -4.86 23.39 4.80
C MET A 1 -3.54 24.01 5.22
N ALA A 2 -2.93 24.86 4.39
CA ALA A 2 -1.81 25.69 4.82
C ALA A 2 -2.26 26.67 5.91
N LYS A 3 -1.32 27.22 6.70
CA LYS A 3 -1.63 28.28 7.69
C LYS A 3 -2.34 29.50 7.07
N SER A 4 -2.17 29.71 5.77
CA SER A 4 -2.83 30.74 4.97
C SER A 4 -4.26 30.38 4.53
N GLY A 5 -4.82 29.24 4.95
CA GLY A 5 -6.13 28.76 4.52
C GLY A 5 -6.18 28.16 3.11
N ARG A 6 -5.07 28.19 2.36
CA ARG A 6 -4.99 27.64 0.99
C ARG A 6 -4.84 26.12 0.99
N PRO A 7 -5.27 25.43 -0.07
CA PRO A 7 -4.97 24.02 -0.28
C PRO A 7 -3.46 23.75 -0.24
N LEU A 8 -3.08 22.57 0.25
CA LEU A 8 -1.68 22.15 0.25
C LEU A 8 -1.31 21.67 -1.16
N MET A 9 -0.12 22.09 -1.62
CA MET A 9 0.44 21.54 -2.86
C MET A 9 0.82 20.06 -2.65
N PRO A 10 0.72 19.20 -3.68
CA PRO A 10 1.09 17.78 -3.56
C PRO A 10 2.51 17.55 -3.00
N ASN A 11 3.47 18.37 -3.41
CA ASN A 11 4.84 18.30 -2.90
C ASN A 11 4.94 18.63 -1.40
N ALA A 12 4.10 19.53 -0.90
CA ALA A 12 4.06 19.83 0.53
C ALA A 12 3.63 18.60 1.34
N ILE A 13 2.67 17.82 0.83
CA ILE A 13 2.25 16.56 1.46
C ILE A 13 3.39 15.55 1.47
N ASN A 14 4.07 15.34 0.34
CA ASN A 14 5.21 14.41 0.29
C ASN A 14 6.34 14.82 1.23
N ASN A 15 6.65 16.11 1.33
CA ASN A 15 7.66 16.60 2.26
C ASN A 15 7.27 16.36 3.73
N ILE A 16 5.99 16.52 4.07
CA ILE A 16 5.49 16.16 5.42
C ILE A 16 5.71 14.67 5.67
N LEU A 17 5.38 13.80 4.72
CA LEU A 17 5.58 12.35 4.85
C LEU A 17 7.06 11.98 5.02
N TYR A 18 7.96 12.60 4.25
CA TYR A 18 9.40 12.38 4.39
C TYR A 18 9.91 12.80 5.76
N ASN A 19 9.47 13.96 6.26
CA ASN A 19 9.84 14.42 7.60
C ASN A 19 9.34 13.49 8.71
N ILE A 20 8.15 12.90 8.56
CA ILE A 20 7.62 11.91 9.51
C ILE A 20 8.48 10.65 9.51
N VAL A 21 8.83 10.12 8.33
CA VAL A 21 9.71 8.95 8.19
C VAL A 21 11.07 9.23 8.82
N ASP A 22 11.67 10.38 8.53
CA ASP A 22 12.98 10.76 9.08
C ASP A 22 12.95 10.88 10.60
N ALA A 23 11.89 11.49 11.15
CA ALA A 23 11.71 11.60 12.59
C ALA A 23 11.56 10.24 13.27
N TYR A 24 10.75 9.34 12.69
CA TYR A 24 10.61 7.97 13.15
C TYR A 24 11.96 7.23 13.10
N ASN A 25 12.63 7.24 11.96
CA ASN A 25 13.89 6.54 11.74
C ASN A 25 14.99 7.01 12.70
N LYS A 26 15.07 8.33 12.97
CA LYS A 26 16.00 8.87 13.96
C LYS A 26 15.72 8.34 15.37
N LYS A 27 14.44 8.30 15.77
CA LYS A 27 14.03 7.78 17.08
C LYS A 27 14.31 6.28 17.20
N GLU A 28 13.96 5.52 16.16
CA GLU A 28 14.12 4.07 16.10
C GLU A 28 15.58 3.64 16.19
N VAL A 29 16.51 4.36 15.54
CA VAL A 29 17.94 4.12 15.69
C VAL A 29 18.41 4.27 17.14
N GLN A 30 17.87 5.21 17.90
CA GLN A 30 18.25 5.38 19.30
C GLN A 30 17.67 4.25 20.17
N ILE A 31 16.41 3.88 19.96
CA ILE A 31 15.75 2.79 20.68
C ILE A 31 16.46 1.46 20.41
N ALA A 32 16.75 1.15 19.16
CA ALA A 32 17.43 -0.08 18.78
C ALA A 32 18.82 -0.19 19.42
N LYS A 33 19.56 0.92 19.55
CA LYS A 33 20.83 0.96 20.29
C LYS A 33 20.65 0.66 21.78
N THR A 34 19.64 1.25 22.42
CA THR A 34 19.36 1.00 23.84
C THR A 34 18.88 -0.42 24.11
N GLU A 35 18.17 -1.02 23.15
CA GLU A 35 17.63 -2.38 23.23
C GLU A 35 18.59 -3.45 22.67
N HIS A 36 19.79 -3.05 22.23
CA HIS A 36 20.79 -3.93 21.61
C HIS A 36 20.26 -4.78 20.45
N ARG A 37 19.38 -4.20 19.62
CA ARG A 37 18.81 -4.84 18.43
C ARG A 37 19.11 -4.05 17.15
N ASN A 38 18.80 -4.65 16.01
CA ASN A 38 18.84 -3.95 14.73
C ASN A 38 17.66 -2.96 14.64
N ALA A 39 17.91 -1.80 14.03
CA ALA A 39 16.90 -0.77 13.83
C ALA A 39 15.93 -1.14 12.71
N GLU A 40 14.63 -1.02 12.96
CA GLU A 40 13.57 -1.29 12.00
C GLU A 40 13.12 0.00 11.31
N LEU A 41 13.89 0.40 10.29
CA LEU A 41 13.65 1.67 9.60
C LEU A 41 12.44 1.60 8.66
N LEU A 42 11.65 2.67 8.67
CA LEU A 42 10.62 2.87 7.67
C LEU A 42 11.25 3.24 6.32
N PRO A 43 10.74 2.66 5.22
CA PRO A 43 11.13 3.06 3.88
C PRO A 43 10.61 4.47 3.56
N LYS A 44 11.16 5.08 2.51
CA LYS A 44 10.66 6.36 2.00
C LYS A 44 9.23 6.18 1.46
N VAL A 45 8.25 6.81 2.09
CA VAL A 45 6.85 6.77 1.66
C VAL A 45 6.42 8.09 1.01
N SER A 46 5.57 8.00 -0.01
CA SER A 46 4.93 9.13 -0.68
C SER A 46 3.42 8.91 -0.74
N ALA A 47 2.67 9.97 -1.04
CA ALA A 47 1.21 9.86 -1.23
C ALA A 47 0.85 8.82 -2.32
N HIS A 48 1.67 8.74 -3.37
CA HIS A 48 1.47 7.77 -4.44
C HIS A 48 1.74 6.32 -4.00
N ILE A 49 2.81 6.10 -3.21
CA ILE A 49 3.12 4.76 -2.65
C ILE A 49 1.99 4.30 -1.73
N MET A 50 1.44 5.18 -0.89
CA MET A 50 0.30 4.83 -0.04
C MET A 50 -0.94 4.45 -0.85
N ARG A 51 -1.20 5.15 -1.96
CA ARG A 51 -2.28 4.79 -2.88
C ARG A 51 -2.06 3.41 -3.50
N HIS A 52 -0.85 3.10 -3.95
CA HIS A 52 -0.51 1.75 -4.45
C HIS A 52 -0.67 0.68 -3.37
N ALA A 53 -0.19 0.92 -2.15
CA ALA A 53 -0.34 -0.02 -1.04
C ALA A 53 -1.82 -0.29 -0.69
N ALA A 54 -2.68 0.73 -0.79
CA ALA A 54 -4.12 0.55 -0.62
C ALA A 54 -4.72 -0.32 -1.75
N CYS A 55 -4.30 -0.09 -3.00
CA CYS A 55 -4.68 -0.91 -4.15
C CYS A 55 -4.31 -2.39 -3.93
N THR A 56 -3.05 -2.65 -3.59
CA THR A 56 -2.53 -3.99 -3.29
C THR A 56 -3.35 -4.68 -2.21
N ARG A 57 -3.61 -4.03 -1.08
CA ARG A 57 -4.40 -4.63 0.02
C ARG A 57 -5.85 -4.90 -0.35
N MET A 58 -6.47 -4.07 -1.19
CA MET A 58 -7.83 -4.33 -1.69
C MET A 58 -7.84 -5.50 -2.67
N ALA A 59 -6.82 -5.61 -3.53
CA ALA A 59 -6.65 -6.73 -4.44
C ALA A 59 -6.36 -8.05 -3.70
N GLU A 60 -5.54 -8.03 -2.65
CA GLU A 60 -5.29 -9.17 -1.74
C GLU A 60 -6.58 -9.67 -1.10
N LYS A 61 -7.48 -8.76 -0.71
CA LYS A 61 -8.82 -9.05 -0.19
C LYS A 61 -9.83 -9.48 -1.25
N ARG A 62 -9.40 -9.75 -2.48
CA ARG A 62 -10.23 -10.23 -3.60
C ARG A 62 -11.40 -9.28 -3.92
N MET A 63 -11.17 -7.97 -3.77
CA MET A 63 -12.13 -6.98 -4.26
C MET A 63 -12.33 -7.17 -5.76
N ASP A 64 -13.53 -6.89 -6.25
CA ASP A 64 -13.78 -6.90 -7.68
C ASP A 64 -12.88 -5.85 -8.38
N VAL A 65 -12.29 -6.23 -9.51
CA VAL A 65 -11.29 -5.40 -10.21
C VAL A 65 -11.92 -4.12 -10.76
N LYS A 66 -13.19 -4.15 -11.21
CA LYS A 66 -13.89 -2.96 -11.69
C LYS A 66 -14.24 -2.02 -10.55
N VAL A 67 -14.66 -2.55 -9.40
CA VAL A 67 -14.86 -1.77 -8.18
C VAL A 67 -13.54 -1.13 -7.74
N LEU A 68 -12.43 -1.88 -7.75
CA LEU A 68 -11.12 -1.34 -7.40
C LEU A 68 -10.69 -0.25 -8.39
N GLN A 69 -10.84 -0.46 -9.70
CA GLN A 69 -10.54 0.54 -10.72
C GLN A 69 -11.30 1.86 -10.47
N TYR A 70 -12.59 1.76 -10.12
CA TYR A 70 -13.43 2.92 -9.82
C TYR A 70 -12.95 3.66 -8.57
N ILE A 71 -12.69 2.94 -7.47
CA ILE A 71 -12.17 3.53 -6.22
C ILE A 71 -10.81 4.20 -6.45
N MET A 72 -9.94 3.56 -7.23
CA MET A 72 -8.65 4.13 -7.57
C MET A 72 -8.79 5.31 -8.55
N GLY A 73 -9.88 5.41 -9.31
CA GLY A 73 -10.05 6.45 -10.33
C GLY A 73 -9.04 6.30 -11.47
N HIS A 74 -8.71 5.06 -11.85
CA HIS A 74 -7.84 4.80 -13.00
C HIS A 74 -8.65 4.86 -14.30
N ALA A 75 -8.23 5.74 -15.22
CA ALA A 75 -8.85 5.86 -16.54
C ALA A 75 -8.73 4.56 -17.36
N HIS A 76 -7.60 3.84 -17.21
CA HIS A 76 -7.34 2.58 -17.88
C HIS A 76 -7.22 1.44 -16.86
N ILE A 77 -7.73 0.28 -17.23
CA ILE A 77 -7.74 -0.91 -16.38
C ILE A 77 -6.33 -1.47 -16.16
N ASP A 78 -5.42 -1.25 -17.11
CA ASP A 78 -4.06 -1.79 -17.12
C ASP A 78 -3.29 -1.43 -15.83
N VAL A 79 -3.45 -0.19 -15.34
CA VAL A 79 -2.82 0.26 -14.08
C VAL A 79 -3.32 -0.52 -12.86
N THR A 80 -4.58 -0.94 -12.88
CA THR A 80 -5.16 -1.76 -11.80
C THR A 80 -4.71 -3.22 -11.96
N MET A 81 -4.65 -3.72 -13.20
CA MET A 81 -4.22 -5.10 -13.46
C MET A 81 -2.73 -5.33 -13.23
N ASP A 82 -1.86 -4.35 -13.42
CA ASP A 82 -0.44 -4.48 -13.05
C ASP A 82 -0.28 -4.81 -11.55
N VAL A 83 -1.14 -4.22 -10.70
CA VAL A 83 -1.18 -4.54 -9.26
C VAL A 83 -1.76 -5.93 -9.03
N TYR A 84 -2.90 -6.28 -9.64
CA TYR A 84 -3.48 -7.62 -9.47
C TYR A 84 -2.55 -8.73 -9.93
N ASN A 85 -1.91 -8.57 -11.09
CA ASN A 85 -1.00 -9.55 -11.67
C ASN A 85 0.24 -9.74 -10.78
N HIS A 86 0.79 -8.65 -10.22
CA HIS A 86 1.89 -8.75 -9.27
C HIS A 86 1.50 -9.50 -7.99
N VAL A 87 0.28 -9.27 -7.48
CA VAL A 87 -0.22 -9.95 -6.27
C VAL A 87 -0.67 -11.39 -6.58
N SER A 88 -0.87 -11.77 -7.84
CA SER A 88 -1.34 -13.09 -8.26
C SER A 88 -0.21 -14.12 -8.28
N GLU A 89 0.34 -14.43 -7.10
CA GLU A 89 1.26 -15.55 -6.92
C GLU A 89 0.54 -16.89 -7.14
N MET A 90 1.27 -17.93 -7.57
CA MET A 90 0.75 -19.29 -7.78
C MET A 90 -0.02 -19.83 -6.57
N SER A 91 0.39 -19.45 -5.37
CA SER A 91 -0.29 -19.75 -4.10
C SER A 91 -1.76 -19.28 -4.06
N ARG A 92 -2.08 -18.15 -4.70
CA ARG A 92 -3.46 -17.63 -4.78
C ARG A 92 -4.29 -18.42 -5.78
N ILE A 93 -3.70 -18.81 -6.92
CA ILE A 93 -4.37 -19.66 -7.92
C ILE A 93 -4.74 -21.00 -7.28
N GLU A 94 -3.80 -21.63 -6.60
CA GLU A 94 -4.04 -22.87 -5.84
C GLU A 94 -5.16 -22.69 -4.80
N SER A 95 -5.11 -21.60 -4.01
CA SER A 95 -6.13 -21.33 -2.99
C SER A 95 -7.54 -21.10 -3.57
N GLU A 96 -7.66 -20.51 -4.77
CA GLU A 96 -8.95 -20.31 -5.43
C GLU A 96 -9.48 -21.60 -6.04
N ILE A 97 -8.62 -22.41 -6.65
CA ILE A 97 -8.98 -23.73 -7.16
C ILE A 97 -9.50 -24.61 -6.01
N THR A 98 -8.76 -24.70 -4.90
CA THR A 98 -9.19 -25.47 -3.72
C THR A 98 -10.51 -24.95 -3.14
N ARG A 99 -10.73 -23.62 -3.13
CA ARG A 99 -12.00 -23.05 -2.67
C ARG A 99 -13.16 -23.44 -3.59
N LEU A 100 -12.97 -23.33 -4.91
CA LEU A 100 -14.00 -23.69 -5.89
C LEU A 100 -14.35 -25.18 -5.80
N GLU A 101 -13.35 -26.04 -5.61
CA GLU A 101 -13.56 -27.48 -5.35
C GLU A 101 -14.36 -27.71 -4.06
N SER A 102 -14.06 -26.99 -2.98
CA SER A 102 -14.80 -27.13 -1.72
C SER A 102 -16.28 -26.72 -1.83
N VAL A 103 -16.60 -25.73 -2.66
CA VAL A 103 -17.97 -25.27 -2.91
C VAL A 103 -18.72 -26.21 -3.85
N ALA A 104 -18.02 -26.84 -4.81
CA ALA A 104 -18.63 -27.77 -5.76
C ALA A 104 -18.97 -29.15 -5.15
N ILE A 105 -18.39 -29.48 -3.99
CA ILE A 105 -18.62 -30.74 -3.25
C ILE A 105 -19.67 -30.56 -2.13
N SER A 106 -20.19 -29.34 -1.95
CA SER A 106 -21.28 -29.00 -1.01
C SER A 106 -22.65 -29.06 -1.68
#